data_AF-A0A9E6WZ44-F1
#
_entry.id   AF-A0A9E6WZ44-F1
#
_cell.length_a   1.000
_cell.length_b   1.000
_cell.length_c   1.000
_cell.angle_alpha   90.00
_cell.angle_beta   90.00
_cell.angle_gamma   90.00
#
_symmetry.space_group_name_H-M   'P 1'
#
loop_
_entity.id
_entity.type
_entity.pdbx_description
1 polymer ?
#
loop_
_entity_poly.entity_id
_entity_poly.type
_entity_poly.pdbx_seq_one_letter_code
_entity_poly.pdbx_strand_id
1 'polypeptide(L)'
;MATVDITPSPRRKPLKVNYGDEQFLLSTRVPLELINAQDSIPRPKVMAGSQKDAYQQQVGIAVIAAFVENVIPEDFRAVLDLNDVAQVFEAWSEASGWGKSPSSDRSGGATKLSSSSNYDEAD
;
A
#
# COMPACT_ATOMS: atom_id res chain seq x y z
N MET A 1 19.63 9.55 24.49
CA MET A 1 19.24 8.82 23.26
C MET A 1 17.71 8.84 23.21
N ALA A 2 17.11 9.30 22.12
CA ALA A 2 15.65 9.27 21.99
C ALA A 2 15.22 7.83 21.72
N THR A 3 14.36 7.29 22.57
CA THR A 3 13.74 5.98 22.37
C THR A 3 12.53 6.17 21.47
N VAL A 4 12.46 5.42 20.37
CA VAL A 4 11.29 5.41 19.48
C VAL A 4 10.52 4.12 19.77
N ASP A 5 9.35 4.25 20.38
CA ASP A 5 8.44 3.14 20.58
C ASP A 5 7.61 2.89 19.31
N ILE A 6 7.97 1.84 18.58
CA ILE A 6 7.21 1.39 17.41
C ILE A 6 6.24 0.31 17.88
N THR A 7 4.98 0.70 18.12
CA THR A 7 3.91 -0.28 18.34
C THR A 7 3.35 -0.70 16.97
N PRO A 8 3.53 -1.96 16.53
CA PRO A 8 2.94 -2.41 15.28
C PRO A 8 1.42 -2.30 15.35
N SER A 9 0.80 -1.77 14.30
CA SER A 9 -0.66 -1.59 14.27
C SER A 9 -1.37 -2.93 14.47
N PRO A 10 -2.31 -3.04 15.42
CA PRO A 10 -3.08 -4.27 15.69
C PRO A 10 -4.00 -4.69 14.53
N ARG A 11 -4.02 -3.92 13.43
CA ARG A 11 -4.86 -4.16 12.24
C ARG A 11 -4.24 -5.06 11.17
N ARG A 12 -3.01 -5.55 11.33
CA ARG A 12 -2.40 -6.50 10.36
C ARG A 12 -2.97 -7.91 10.55
N LYS A 13 -4.27 -8.08 10.30
CA LYS A 13 -4.93 -9.38 10.24
C LYS A 13 -4.71 -9.97 8.85
N PRO A 14 -4.49 -11.29 8.70
CA PRO A 14 -4.42 -11.92 7.39
C PRO A 14 -5.66 -11.61 6.55
N LEU A 15 -5.45 -11.37 5.25
CA LEU A 15 -6.52 -11.18 4.29
C LEU A 15 -7.10 -12.55 3.92
N LYS A 16 -8.43 -12.68 4.03
CA LYS A 16 -9.17 -13.85 3.55
C LYS A 16 -9.57 -13.62 2.11
N VAL A 17 -9.18 -14.51 1.21
CA VAL A 17 -9.58 -14.49 -0.19
C VAL A 17 -10.43 -15.74 -0.44
N ASN A 18 -11.68 -15.53 -0.84
CA ASN A 18 -12.54 -16.63 -1.29
C ASN A 18 -12.34 -16.78 -2.80
N TYR A 19 -11.96 -17.98 -3.24
CA TYR A 19 -11.68 -18.26 -4.65
C TYR A 19 -12.32 -19.59 -5.03
N GLY A 20 -13.38 -19.53 -5.83
CA GLY A 20 -14.28 -20.68 -6.03
C GLY A 20 -14.89 -21.15 -4.72
N ASP A 21 -14.76 -22.45 -4.42
CA ASP A 21 -15.25 -23.08 -3.20
C ASP A 21 -14.22 -23.10 -2.05
N GLU A 22 -13.03 -22.52 -2.28
CA GLU A 22 -11.92 -22.52 -1.32
C GLU A 22 -11.66 -21.14 -0.71
N GLN A 23 -11.04 -21.13 0.47
CA GLN A 23 -10.63 -19.91 1.17
C GLN A 23 -9.14 -19.94 1.46
N PHE A 24 -8.44 -18.90 1.02
CA PHE A 24 -7.01 -18.73 1.22
C PHE A 24 -6.72 -17.56 2.16
N LEU A 25 -5.60 -17.67 2.88
CA LEU A 25 -5.13 -16.64 3.81
C LEU A 25 -3.85 -16.01 3.28
N LEU A 26 -3.91 -14.72 2.98
CA LEU A 26 -2.76 -13.93 2.54
C LEU A 26 -2.20 -13.13 3.71
N SER A 27 -0.88 -13.10 3.82
CA SER A 27 -0.20 -12.23 4.77
C SER A 27 -0.38 -10.76 4.37
N THR A 28 -0.84 -9.90 5.28
CA THR A 28 -0.86 -8.44 5.05
C THR A 28 0.46 -7.77 5.40
N ARG A 29 1.52 -8.54 5.67
CA ARG A 29 2.87 -8.02 5.80
C ARG A 29 3.41 -7.75 4.40
N VAL A 30 3.84 -6.52 4.17
CA VAL A 30 4.57 -6.13 2.96
C VAL A 30 5.97 -6.76 2.99
N PRO A 31 6.32 -7.64 2.03
CA PRO A 31 7.67 -8.18 1.87
C PRO A 31 8.65 -7.10 1.41
N LEU A 32 9.92 -7.20 1.81
CA LEU A 32 10.98 -6.29 1.33
C LEU A 32 11.26 -6.49 -0.16
N GLU A 33 10.99 -7.70 -0.65
CA GLU A 33 11.17 -8.17 -2.00
C GLU A 33 10.35 -7.33 -2.99
N LEU A 34 9.18 -6.82 -2.61
CA LEU A 34 8.41 -5.90 -3.48
C LEU A 34 9.09 -4.53 -3.63
N ILE A 35 9.71 -4.02 -2.57
CA ILE A 35 10.48 -2.77 -2.61
C ILE A 35 11.70 -2.97 -3.51
N ASN A 36 12.43 -4.06 -3.28
CA ASN A 36 13.60 -4.42 -4.09
C ASN A 36 13.24 -4.63 -5.56
N ALA A 37 12.08 -5.24 -5.85
CA ALA A 37 11.61 -5.45 -7.22
C ALA A 37 11.36 -4.11 -7.93
N GLN A 38 10.72 -3.15 -7.25
CA GLN A 38 10.52 -1.81 -7.80
C GLN A 38 11.85 -1.07 -8.04
N ASP A 39 12.78 -1.16 -7.09
CA ASP A 39 14.07 -0.46 -7.17
C ASP A 39 15.06 -1.11 -8.14
N SER A 40 14.87 -2.38 -8.47
CA SER A 40 15.69 -3.11 -9.45
C SER A 40 15.54 -2.57 -10.88
N ILE A 41 14.42 -1.91 -11.18
CA ILE A 41 14.16 -1.36 -12.51
C ILE A 41 14.78 0.04 -12.58
N PRO A 42 15.80 0.26 -13.43
CA PRO A 42 16.47 1.54 -13.52
C PRO A 42 15.52 2.60 -14.04
N ARG A 43 15.32 3.65 -13.25
CA ARG A 43 14.48 4.78 -13.64
C ARG A 43 15.10 5.48 -14.87
N PRO A 44 14.34 5.70 -15.96
CA PRO A 44 14.85 6.38 -17.13
C PRO A 44 15.22 7.83 -16.79
N LYS A 45 16.21 8.37 -17.52
CA LYS A 45 16.64 9.76 -17.36
C LYS A 45 15.51 10.75 -17.66
N VAL A 46 14.60 10.39 -18.57
CA VAL A 46 13.43 11.18 -18.95
C VAL A 46 12.18 10.38 -18.67
N MET A 47 11.33 10.89 -17.77
CA MET A 47 10.06 10.29 -17.39
C MET A 47 8.91 10.85 -18.23
N ALA A 48 8.98 10.68 -19.56
CA ALA A 48 7.97 11.20 -20.49
C ALA A 48 7.65 10.21 -21.62
N GLY A 49 6.41 10.29 -22.13
CA GLY A 49 5.94 9.49 -23.26
C GLY A 49 6.13 7.99 -23.07
N SER A 50 6.48 7.30 -24.15
CA SER A 50 6.66 5.83 -24.19
C SER A 50 7.70 5.30 -23.21
N GLN A 51 8.72 6.10 -22.84
CA GLN A 51 9.73 5.68 -21.85
C GLN A 51 9.14 5.57 -20.44
N LYS A 52 8.21 6.48 -20.09
CA LYS A 52 7.50 6.41 -18.82
C LYS A 52 6.61 5.18 -18.77
N ASP A 53 5.83 4.94 -19.83
CA ASP A 53 4.88 3.82 -19.88
C ASP A 53 5.61 2.48 -19.84
N ALA A 54 6.70 2.33 -20.60
CA ALA A 54 7.54 1.13 -20.57
C ALA A 54 8.17 0.90 -19.19
N TYR A 55 8.68 1.96 -18.55
CA TYR A 55 9.21 1.86 -17.19
C TYR A 55 8.14 1.43 -16.18
N GLN A 56 6.95 2.05 -16.23
CA GLN A 56 5.84 1.71 -15.34
C GLN A 56 5.36 0.27 -15.55
N GLN A 57 5.32 -0.19 -16.80
CA GLN A 57 4.99 -1.57 -17.12
C GLN A 57 6.03 -2.54 -16.56
N GLN A 58 7.33 -2.26 -16.72
CA GLN A 58 8.40 -3.10 -16.17
C GLN A 58 8.36 -3.16 -14.64
N VAL A 59 8.16 -2.01 -13.98
CA VAL A 59 7.97 -1.95 -12.53
C VAL A 59 6.74 -2.76 -12.10
N GLY A 60 5.62 -2.61 -12.80
CA GLY A 60 4.39 -3.36 -12.53
C GLY A 60 4.61 -4.86 -12.62
N ILE A 61 5.26 -5.34 -13.68
CA ILE A 61 5.59 -6.76 -13.86
C ILE A 61 6.48 -7.27 -12.72
N ALA A 62 7.54 -6.54 -12.37
CA ALA A 62 8.46 -6.93 -11.30
C ALA A 62 7.77 -7.01 -9.94
N VAL A 63 6.92 -6.03 -9.62
CA VAL A 63 6.17 -5.99 -8.35
C VAL A 63 5.14 -7.13 -8.29
N ILE A 64 4.41 -7.40 -9.37
CA ILE A 64 3.45 -8.51 -9.42
C ILE A 64 4.16 -9.86 -9.28
N ALA A 65 5.31 -10.04 -9.94
CA ALA A 65 6.09 -11.27 -9.79
C ALA A 65 6.53 -11.48 -8.33
N ALA A 66 7.07 -10.45 -7.68
CA ALA A 66 7.47 -10.52 -6.28
C ALA A 66 6.27 -10.76 -5.34
N PHE A 67 5.11 -10.16 -5.64
CA PHE A 67 3.86 -10.40 -4.92
C PHE A 67 3.42 -11.86 -5.01
N VAL A 68 3.36 -12.42 -6.22
CA VAL A 68 2.96 -13.82 -6.44
C VAL A 68 3.90 -14.76 -5.67
N GLU A 69 5.21 -14.51 -5.72
CA GLU A 69 6.20 -15.37 -5.08
C GLU A 69 6.19 -15.29 -3.54
N ASN A 70 6.01 -14.09 -2.97
CA ASN A 70 6.26 -13.85 -1.54
C ASN A 70 4.99 -13.65 -0.71
N VAL A 71 3.85 -13.39 -1.34
CA VAL A 71 2.59 -13.11 -0.63
C VAL A 71 1.57 -14.22 -0.86
N ILE A 72 1.50 -14.76 -2.07
CA ILE A 72 0.52 -15.78 -2.41
C ILE A 72 1.03 -17.16 -1.93
N PRO A 73 0.29 -17.84 -1.03
CA PRO A 73 0.59 -19.21 -0.63
C PRO A 73 0.71 -20.17 -1.83
N GLU A 74 1.51 -21.22 -1.70
CA GLU A 74 1.78 -22.16 -2.81
C GLU A 74 0.52 -22.91 -3.27
N ASP A 75 -0.33 -23.31 -2.33
CA ASP A 75 -1.64 -23.90 -2.55
C ASP A 75 -2.57 -22.96 -3.33
N PHE A 76 -2.61 -21.67 -2.96
CA PHE A 76 -3.40 -20.70 -3.70
C PHE A 76 -2.84 -20.45 -5.11
N ARG A 77 -1.51 -20.36 -5.25
CA ARG A 77 -0.84 -20.19 -6.56
C ARG A 77 -1.15 -21.33 -7.53
N ALA A 78 -1.34 -22.55 -7.03
CA ALA A 78 -1.61 -23.72 -7.87
C ALA A 78 -2.97 -23.65 -8.57
N VAL A 79 -3.93 -22.89 -8.02
CA VAL A 79 -5.29 -22.79 -8.54
C VAL A 79 -5.65 -21.39 -9.07
N LEU A 80 -4.86 -20.37 -8.74
CA LEU A 80 -5.11 -18.99 -9.15
C LEU A 80 -4.90 -18.78 -10.65
N ASP A 81 -5.93 -18.30 -11.34
CA ASP A 81 -5.85 -17.89 -12.75
C ASP A 81 -5.05 -16.58 -12.88
N LEU A 82 -4.20 -16.51 -13.93
CA LEU A 82 -3.40 -15.33 -14.23
C LEU A 82 -4.25 -14.07 -14.47
N ASN A 83 -5.47 -14.22 -14.98
CA ASN A 83 -6.40 -13.11 -15.19
C ASN A 83 -6.90 -12.49 -13.88
N ASP A 84 -6.90 -13.25 -12.78
CA ASP A 84 -7.42 -12.82 -11.49
C ASP A 84 -6.31 -12.24 -10.57
N VAL A 85 -5.04 -12.45 -10.90
CA VAL A 85 -3.89 -11.98 -10.10
C VAL A 85 -3.96 -10.47 -9.82
N ALA A 86 -4.40 -9.68 -10.80
CA ALA A 86 -4.54 -8.23 -10.64
C ALA A 86 -5.57 -7.87 -9.55
N GLN A 87 -6.70 -8.57 -9.51
CA GLN A 87 -7.75 -8.34 -8.51
C GLN A 87 -7.30 -8.76 -7.11
N VAL A 88 -6.60 -9.91 -7.00
CA VAL A 88 -6.04 -10.38 -5.73
C VAL A 88 -4.98 -9.41 -5.22
N PHE A 89 -4.13 -8.89 -6.11
CA PHE A 89 -3.13 -7.88 -5.77
C PHE A 89 -3.77 -6.59 -5.26
N GLU A 90 -4.83 -6.10 -5.91
CA GLU A 90 -5.55 -4.89 -5.49
C GLU A 90 -6.11 -5.06 -4.07
N ALA A 91 -6.86 -6.13 -3.81
CA ALA A 91 -7.43 -6.42 -2.49
C ALA A 91 -6.34 -6.55 -1.41
N TRP A 92 -5.22 -7.21 -1.73
CA TRP A 92 -4.08 -7.31 -0.83
C TRP A 92 -3.41 -5.96 -0.58
N SER A 93 -3.20 -5.15 -1.60
CA SER A 93 -2.55 -3.84 -1.49
C SER A 93 -3.36 -2.90 -0.58
N GLU A 94 -4.69 -2.96 -0.67
CA GLU A 94 -5.58 -2.22 0.21
C GLU A 94 -5.47 -2.67 1.67
N ALA A 95 -5.50 -4.00 1.90
CA ALA A 95 -5.44 -4.59 3.24
C ALA A 95 -4.07 -4.39 3.91
N SER A 96 -2.99 -4.43 3.13
CA SER A 96 -1.61 -4.24 3.61
C SER A 96 -1.20 -2.78 3.73
N GLY A 97 -1.93 -1.86 3.06
CA GLY A 97 -1.56 -0.45 2.95
C GLY A 97 -0.43 -0.18 1.95
N TRP A 98 -0.08 -1.15 1.11
CA TRP A 98 0.91 -0.97 0.05
C TRP A 98 0.39 0.02 -1.00
N GLY A 99 1.26 0.92 -1.48
CA GLY A 99 0.91 1.92 -2.49
C GLY A 99 0.06 3.10 -2.01
N LYS A 100 -0.53 3.05 -0.80
CA LYS A 100 -1.15 4.22 -0.19
C LYS A 100 -0.07 5.15 0.34
N SER A 101 0.17 6.24 -0.38
CA SER A 101 0.98 7.36 0.15
C SER A 101 0.32 7.88 1.44
N PRO A 102 1.09 8.30 2.47
CA PRO A 102 0.55 8.82 3.73
C PRO A 102 -0.13 10.21 3.61
N SER A 103 -0.69 10.57 2.45
CA SER A 103 -1.46 11.79 2.26
C SER A 103 -2.94 11.47 2.11
N SER A 104 -3.67 11.53 3.23
CA SER A 104 -5.03 12.10 3.36
C SER A 104 -5.69 11.58 4.64
N ASP A 105 -5.10 11.92 5.80
CA ASP A 105 -5.88 12.06 7.03
C ASP A 105 -5.44 13.32 7.79
N ARG A 106 -5.33 14.43 7.04
CA ARG A 106 -5.63 15.76 7.62
C ARG A 106 -7.15 15.96 7.55
N SER A 107 -7.88 15.10 8.24
CA SER A 107 -9.15 15.50 8.85
C SER A 107 -8.77 16.43 9.99
N GLY A 108 -8.43 17.67 9.62
CA GLY A 108 -8.15 18.74 10.56
C GLY A 108 -9.35 18.88 11.46
N GLY A 109 -9.20 18.38 12.69
CA GLY A 109 -10.05 18.78 13.80
C GLY A 109 -10.07 20.29 13.78
N ALA A 110 -11.23 20.84 13.41
CA ALA A 110 -11.52 22.25 13.61
C ALA A 110 -11.55 22.47 15.12
N THR A 111 -10.38 22.66 15.72
CA THR A 111 -10.26 23.34 16.99
C THR A 111 -10.71 24.77 16.70
N LYS A 112 -12.02 25.02 16.82
CA LYS A 112 -12.52 26.36 17.10
C LYS A 112 -11.91 26.73 18.45
N LEU A 113 -10.73 27.35 18.41
CA LEU A 113 -10.25 28.18 19.49
C LEU A 113 -11.34 29.25 19.71
N SER A 114 -12.09 29.10 20.79
CA SER A 114 -12.78 30.19 21.43
C SER A 114 -11.72 31.18 21.92
N SER A 115 -11.30 32.09 21.05
CA SER A 115 -10.59 33.28 21.46
C SER A 115 -11.63 34.33 21.85
N SER A 116 -11.90 34.38 23.14
CA SER A 116 -12.37 35.58 23.81
C SER A 116 -11.37 36.71 23.54
N SER A 117 -11.85 37.82 22.98
CA SER A 117 -11.19 39.11 23.12
C SER A 117 -12.22 40.10 23.63
N ASN A 118 -12.12 40.40 24.93
CA ASN A 118 -12.53 41.68 25.46
C ASN A 118 -11.68 42.76 24.78
N TYR A 119 -12.34 43.78 24.24
CA TYR A 119 -11.83 45.14 24.28
C TYR A 119 -12.99 46.05 24.65
N ASP A 120 -12.85 46.61 25.84
CA ASP A 120 -13.46 47.86 26.28
C ASP A 120 -13.05 49.01 25.34
N GLU A 121 -13.96 49.98 25.20
CA GLU A 121 -13.74 51.43 25.39
C GLU A 121 -14.31 52.35 24.29
N ALA A 122 -15.18 53.27 24.76
CA ALA A 122 -15.49 54.64 24.33
C ALA A 122 -15.87 54.96 22.87
N ASP A 123 -17.12 55.42 22.65
CA ASP A 123 -17.50 56.85 22.73
C ASP A 123 -19.02 56.98 22.97
#